data_AF-Q95QK6-F1
#
_entry.id   AF-Q95QK6-F1
#
_cell.length_a   1.000
_cell.length_b   1.000
_cell.length_c   1.000
_cell.angle_alpha   90.00
_cell.angle_beta   90.00
_cell.angle_gamma   90.00
#
_symmetry.space_group_name_H-M   'P 1'
#
loop_
_entity.id
_entity.type
_entity.pdbx_description
1 polymer ?
#
loop_
_entity_poly.entity_id
_entity_poly.type
_entity_poly.pdbx_seq_one_letter_code
_entity_poly.pdbx_strand_id
1 'polypeptide(L)'
;MDVKSAKQSGKHIPGKRFRYMIMFILLSAFVIAIALFLLFYDYSEPSDINPQAHLANSTTKDPFISSTKTHEKSTKVHVHTSSTPYPVTQTNPIRRLIFAHTIFRHGSRAPSKNANNTYYPRGRGQLTDRGYNHSFMLGRFLKKRYVGTGFLSDFMKPSEMEWRFRAVERCLATASAVAAGMFKTEERKWLTVPITTNHANQDKLLNTPVHSCDIFESAMEKACPNLEADNHRDESAIMYECAGSNHPIFQKISIDDSDKYINDYKNNVPVPDFICENIEVISEEYMKYRNLKNGIGKPVIIKFRFGVLIDTLLENLKTAWTNNLANKESLKFKVYSTLVLKKNQTTMQ
;
A
#
# COMPACT_ATOMS: atom_id res chain seq x y z
N MET A 1 39.97 -84.67 -1.39
CA MET A 1 40.28 -83.22 -1.38
C MET A 1 38.94 -82.50 -1.42
N ASP A 2 38.53 -81.92 -0.29
CA ASP A 2 37.18 -81.39 -0.08
C ASP A 2 36.95 -80.06 -0.83
N VAL A 3 35.92 -80.05 -1.69
CA VAL A 3 35.38 -78.84 -2.33
C VAL A 3 34.38 -78.21 -1.36
N LYS A 4 34.84 -77.26 -0.52
CA LYS A 4 33.95 -76.44 0.30
C LYS A 4 33.49 -75.20 -0.47
N SER A 5 32.23 -75.27 -0.86
CA SER A 5 31.41 -74.23 -1.49
C SER A 5 31.44 -72.90 -0.71
N ALA A 6 31.61 -71.82 -1.47
CA ALA A 6 31.66 -70.44 -1.00
C ALA A 6 30.29 -69.95 -0.52
N LYS A 7 30.23 -69.50 0.74
CA LYS A 7 29.11 -68.72 1.29
C LYS A 7 29.03 -67.35 0.62
N GLN A 8 27.96 -67.10 -0.13
CA GLN A 8 27.57 -65.76 -0.56
C GLN A 8 27.14 -64.92 0.66
N SER A 9 27.88 -63.84 0.89
CA SER A 9 27.57 -62.82 1.88
C SER A 9 26.39 -61.95 1.41
N GLY A 10 25.25 -62.03 2.09
CA GLY A 10 24.16 -61.08 1.93
C GLY A 10 24.61 -59.68 2.36
N LYS A 11 24.64 -58.73 1.41
CA LYS A 11 24.90 -57.32 1.68
C LYS A 11 23.74 -56.73 2.48
N HIS A 12 23.98 -56.46 3.76
CA HIS A 12 23.06 -55.80 4.66
C HIS A 12 22.89 -54.32 4.24
N ILE A 13 21.74 -53.96 3.66
CA ILE A 13 21.42 -52.57 3.30
C ILE A 13 21.18 -51.77 4.60
N PRO A 14 21.85 -50.62 4.83
CA PRO A 14 21.78 -49.90 6.10
C PRO A 14 20.46 -49.12 6.22
N GLY A 15 19.47 -49.74 6.87
CA GLY A 15 18.08 -49.26 6.93
C GLY A 15 17.83 -47.90 7.59
N LYS A 16 18.76 -47.34 8.38
CA LYS A 16 18.58 -46.01 9.00
C LYS A 16 18.94 -44.85 8.06
N ARG A 17 20.10 -44.90 7.39
CA ARG A 17 20.54 -43.79 6.51
C ARG A 17 19.65 -43.64 5.27
N PHE A 18 19.20 -44.75 4.70
CA PHE A 18 18.26 -44.74 3.58
C PHE A 18 16.90 -44.12 3.95
N ARG A 19 16.38 -44.42 5.14
CA ARG A 19 15.13 -43.80 5.66
C ARG A 19 15.24 -42.30 5.83
N TYR A 20 16.35 -41.80 6.38
CA TYR A 20 16.57 -40.35 6.53
C TYR A 20 16.68 -39.65 5.17
N MET A 21 17.35 -40.27 4.20
CA MET A 21 17.47 -39.70 2.85
C MET A 21 16.10 -39.58 2.17
N ILE A 22 15.25 -40.60 2.29
CA ILE A 22 13.87 -40.56 1.77
C ILE A 22 13.05 -39.48 2.48
N MET A 23 13.11 -39.39 3.81
CA MET A 23 12.40 -38.35 4.56
C MET A 23 12.83 -36.94 4.14
N PHE A 24 14.12 -36.72 3.90
CA PHE A 24 14.64 -35.42 3.49
C PHE A 24 14.15 -35.02 2.09
N ILE A 25 14.14 -35.97 1.15
CA ILE A 25 13.60 -35.78 -0.21
C ILE A 25 12.11 -35.43 -0.15
N LEU A 26 11.32 -36.18 0.62
CA LEU A 26 9.88 -35.93 0.77
C LEU A 26 9.58 -34.57 1.41
N LEU A 27 10.35 -34.17 2.43
CA LEU A 27 10.20 -32.87 3.08
C LEU A 27 10.54 -31.72 2.13
N SER A 28 11.62 -31.87 1.35
CA SER A 28 12.01 -30.86 0.35
C SER A 28 10.97 -30.71 -0.75
N ALA A 29 10.42 -31.82 -1.25
CA ALA A 29 9.35 -31.81 -2.25
C ALA A 29 8.08 -31.15 -1.72
N PHE A 30 7.73 -31.38 -0.45
CA PHE A 30 6.58 -30.76 0.20
C PHE A 30 6.74 -29.24 0.36
N VAL A 31 7.92 -28.77 0.76
CA VAL A 31 8.22 -27.33 0.87
C VAL A 31 8.16 -26.65 -0.51
N ILE A 32 8.69 -27.29 -1.55
CA ILE A 32 8.61 -26.78 -2.93
C ILE A 32 7.15 -26.74 -3.41
N ALA A 33 6.35 -27.77 -3.13
CA ALA A 33 4.94 -27.80 -3.50
C ALA A 33 4.13 -26.68 -2.81
N ILE A 34 4.41 -26.38 -1.54
CA ILE A 34 3.80 -25.25 -0.83
C ILE A 34 4.24 -23.92 -1.45
N ALA A 35 5.54 -23.75 -1.74
CA ALA A 35 6.03 -22.54 -2.37
C ALA A 35 5.40 -22.31 -3.74
N LEU A 36 5.29 -23.35 -4.58
CA LEU A 36 4.61 -23.29 -5.86
C LEU A 36 3.12 -23.00 -5.67
N PHE A 37 2.44 -23.66 -4.72
CA PHE A 37 1.04 -23.39 -4.42
C PHE A 37 0.83 -21.93 -3.99
N LEU A 38 1.70 -21.36 -3.15
CA LEU A 38 1.61 -19.96 -2.76
C LEU A 38 1.93 -19.00 -3.93
N LEU A 39 2.83 -19.37 -4.83
CA LEU A 39 3.12 -18.60 -6.04
C LEU A 39 1.98 -18.65 -7.07
N PHE A 40 1.26 -19.78 -7.16
CA PHE A 40 0.17 -19.96 -8.13
C PHE A 40 -1.21 -19.59 -7.57
N TYR A 41 -1.42 -19.63 -6.25
CA TYR A 41 -2.73 -19.41 -5.63
C TYR A 41 -2.99 -17.96 -5.19
N ASP A 42 -2.00 -17.06 -5.27
CA ASP A 42 -2.16 -15.66 -4.88
C ASP A 42 -1.62 -14.69 -5.93
N TYR A 43 -2.10 -14.79 -7.18
CA TYR A 43 -2.13 -13.63 -8.10
C TYR A 43 -3.17 -13.80 -9.21
N SER A 44 -4.45 -13.74 -8.84
CA SER A 44 -5.48 -13.32 -9.79
C SER A 44 -5.75 -11.84 -9.51
N GLU A 45 -5.03 -10.97 -10.21
CA GLU A 45 -5.45 -9.58 -10.36
C GLU A 45 -6.89 -9.58 -10.91
N PRO A 46 -7.82 -8.79 -10.34
CA PRO A 46 -9.11 -8.59 -10.97
C PRO A 46 -8.85 -7.99 -12.35
N SER A 47 -9.24 -8.72 -13.40
CA SER A 47 -9.24 -8.22 -14.77
C SER A 47 -9.83 -6.81 -14.81
N ASP A 48 -9.07 -5.87 -15.35
CA ASP A 48 -9.50 -4.48 -15.57
C ASP A 48 -10.90 -4.48 -16.20
N ILE A 49 -11.91 -4.10 -15.42
CA ILE A 49 -13.23 -3.77 -15.94
C ILE A 49 -13.03 -2.48 -16.73
N ASN A 50 -12.94 -2.60 -18.05
CA ASN A 50 -12.91 -1.47 -18.97
C ASN A 50 -14.15 -0.59 -18.72
N PRO A 51 -14.00 0.67 -18.26
CA PRO A 51 -15.12 1.54 -17.95
C PRO A 51 -16.00 1.89 -19.16
N GLN A 52 -15.55 1.65 -20.39
CA GLN A 52 -16.35 1.92 -21.59
C GLN A 52 -17.42 0.86 -21.89
N ALA A 53 -17.36 -0.34 -21.28
CA ALA A 53 -18.37 -1.38 -21.53
C ALA A 53 -19.73 -1.07 -20.86
N HIS A 54 -19.77 -0.22 -19.82
CA HIS A 54 -21.02 0.10 -19.12
C HIS A 54 -21.74 1.34 -19.65
N LEU A 55 -21.15 2.11 -20.57
CA LEU A 55 -21.82 3.29 -21.14
C LEU A 55 -22.67 2.96 -22.38
N ALA A 56 -22.57 1.76 -22.95
CA ALA A 56 -23.24 1.42 -24.21
C ALA A 56 -24.63 0.79 -24.08
N ASN A 57 -25.10 0.37 -22.88
CA ASN A 57 -26.36 -0.37 -22.75
C ASN A 57 -27.27 0.10 -21.61
N SER A 58 -27.41 1.42 -21.40
CA SER A 58 -28.42 1.96 -20.47
C SER A 58 -29.43 2.85 -21.20
N THR A 59 -30.23 2.24 -22.06
CA THR A 59 -31.45 2.83 -22.61
C THR A 59 -32.64 2.01 -22.12
N THR A 60 -33.33 2.57 -21.11
CA THR A 60 -34.78 2.47 -20.85
C THR A 60 -35.46 1.08 -20.87
N LYS A 61 -35.87 0.58 -19.69
CA LYS A 61 -37.28 0.34 -19.27
C LYS A 61 -37.36 -0.65 -18.08
N ASP A 62 -37.76 -0.13 -16.93
CA ASP A 62 -38.64 -0.79 -15.95
C ASP A 62 -40.04 -1.06 -16.59
N PRO A 63 -40.95 -1.91 -16.04
CA PRO A 63 -41.03 -2.38 -14.65
C PRO A 63 -41.43 -3.87 -14.43
N PHE A 64 -41.23 -4.34 -13.18
CA PHE A 64 -42.07 -5.28 -12.40
C PHE A 64 -42.54 -6.61 -13.03
N ILE A 65 -42.06 -7.75 -12.50
CA ILE A 65 -42.90 -8.93 -12.16
C ILE A 65 -42.24 -9.75 -11.05
N SER A 66 -43.08 -10.12 -10.10
CA SER A 66 -42.86 -10.90 -8.89
C SER A 66 -42.72 -12.41 -9.15
N SER A 67 -41.87 -13.05 -8.34
CA SER A 67 -41.97 -14.40 -7.77
C SER A 67 -42.35 -15.59 -8.67
N THR A 68 -41.47 -16.60 -8.72
CA THR A 68 -41.83 -17.99 -8.33
C THR A 68 -40.57 -18.79 -7.97
N LYS A 69 -40.73 -19.63 -6.96
CA LYS A 69 -39.76 -20.60 -6.43
C LYS A 69 -39.64 -21.80 -7.36
N THR A 70 -38.44 -22.35 -7.50
CA THR A 70 -38.24 -23.79 -7.72
C THR A 70 -36.99 -24.26 -6.97
N HIS A 71 -37.21 -25.26 -6.13
CA HIS A 71 -36.19 -26.08 -5.48
C HIS A 71 -35.59 -27.03 -6.52
N GLU A 72 -34.26 -27.15 -6.58
CA GLU A 72 -33.66 -28.39 -7.09
C GLU A 72 -32.40 -28.83 -6.31
N LYS A 73 -32.56 -30.07 -5.84
CA LYS A 73 -31.68 -31.06 -5.19
C LYS A 73 -30.18 -30.82 -5.02
N SER A 74 -29.83 -31.01 -3.74
CA SER A 74 -28.55 -31.48 -3.19
C SER A 74 -28.08 -32.83 -3.77
N THR A 75 -26.81 -32.89 -4.17
CA THR A 75 -26.04 -34.14 -4.33
C THR A 75 -24.97 -34.21 -3.24
N LYS A 76 -25.11 -35.15 -2.31
CA LYS A 76 -24.15 -35.48 -1.25
C LYS A 76 -22.98 -36.25 -1.85
N VAL A 77 -21.75 -35.77 -1.66
CA VAL A 77 -20.52 -36.53 -1.94
C VAL A 77 -19.88 -36.94 -0.62
N HIS A 78 -19.75 -38.25 -0.40
CA HIS A 78 -19.03 -38.85 0.70
C HIS A 78 -17.52 -38.72 0.47
N VAL A 79 -16.80 -38.11 1.41
CA VAL A 79 -15.33 -38.18 1.46
C VAL A 79 -14.93 -38.81 2.79
N HIS A 80 -14.29 -39.98 2.70
CA HIS A 80 -13.78 -40.75 3.82
C HIS A 80 -12.63 -40.02 4.51
N THR A 81 -12.75 -39.83 5.83
CA THR A 81 -11.70 -39.33 6.71
C THR A 81 -10.88 -40.49 7.26
N SER A 82 -9.60 -40.57 6.88
CA SER A 82 -8.61 -41.43 7.53
C SER A 82 -7.79 -40.59 8.51
N SER A 83 -8.06 -40.75 9.80
CA SER A 83 -7.31 -40.12 10.88
C SER A 83 -6.10 -40.99 11.26
N THR A 84 -4.90 -40.44 11.14
CA THR A 84 -3.73 -40.94 11.89
C THR A 84 -3.18 -39.80 12.76
N PRO A 85 -2.84 -40.05 14.04
CA PRO A 85 -2.58 -38.99 15.00
C PRO A 85 -1.08 -38.73 15.13
N TYR A 86 -0.61 -37.61 14.61
CA TYR A 86 0.69 -37.04 14.99
C TYR A 86 0.49 -36.01 16.13
N PRO A 87 1.37 -35.98 17.14
CA PRO A 87 1.16 -35.17 18.33
C PRO A 87 1.38 -33.69 18.04
N VAL A 88 0.36 -32.88 18.33
CA VAL A 88 0.40 -31.41 18.25
C VAL A 88 1.42 -30.89 19.25
N THR A 89 2.52 -30.35 18.72
CA THR A 89 3.48 -29.55 19.49
C THR A 89 2.76 -28.36 20.13
N GLN A 90 3.05 -28.15 21.42
CA GLN A 90 2.45 -27.12 22.28
C GLN A 90 2.20 -25.81 21.53
N THR A 91 0.92 -25.43 21.46
CA THR A 91 0.49 -24.18 20.86
C THR A 91 1.14 -23.02 21.58
N ASN A 92 1.98 -22.26 20.87
CA ASN A 92 2.36 -20.92 21.31
C ASN A 92 1.06 -20.18 21.71
N PRO A 93 1.00 -19.49 22.86
CA PRO A 93 -0.21 -18.78 23.27
C PRO A 93 -0.64 -17.89 22.11
N ILE A 94 -1.90 -18.06 21.71
CA ILE A 94 -2.50 -17.48 20.50
C ILE A 94 -2.09 -16.02 20.39
N ARG A 95 -1.21 -15.69 19.43
CA ARG A 95 -0.83 -14.29 19.18
C ARG A 95 -2.08 -13.55 18.73
N ARG A 96 -2.53 -12.60 19.54
CA ARG A 96 -3.74 -11.80 19.28
C ARG A 96 -3.35 -10.41 18.76
N LEU A 97 -3.96 -9.99 17.66
CA LEU A 97 -3.87 -8.60 17.20
C LEU A 97 -4.70 -7.72 18.14
N ILE A 98 -4.05 -6.75 18.78
CA ILE A 98 -4.69 -5.82 19.72
C ILE A 98 -4.83 -4.41 19.14
N PHE A 99 -3.94 -4.05 18.22
CA PHE A 99 -3.87 -2.73 17.63
C PHE A 99 -3.15 -2.77 16.28
N ALA A 100 -3.59 -1.96 15.32
CA ALA A 100 -2.94 -1.80 14.02
C ALA A 100 -2.93 -0.34 13.55
N HIS A 101 -1.78 0.10 13.07
CA HIS A 101 -1.68 1.30 12.24
C HIS A 101 -1.87 0.94 10.77
N THR A 102 -2.52 1.82 10.02
CA THR A 102 -2.54 1.75 8.55
C THR A 102 -2.11 3.10 8.00
N ILE A 103 -1.06 3.11 7.19
CA ILE A 103 -0.47 4.33 6.65
C ILE A 103 -0.41 4.19 5.13
N PHE A 104 -1.01 5.13 4.41
CA PHE A 104 -0.97 5.15 2.95
C PHE A 104 -0.94 6.58 2.43
N ARG A 105 -0.35 6.76 1.24
CA ARG A 105 -0.41 8.03 0.52
C ARG A 105 -1.82 8.23 -0.07
N HIS A 106 -2.17 9.46 -0.42
CA HIS A 106 -3.30 9.70 -1.30
C HIS A 106 -3.25 8.84 -2.58
N GLY A 107 -4.44 8.53 -3.12
CA GLY A 107 -4.61 7.85 -4.40
C GLY A 107 -4.05 8.62 -5.59
N SER A 108 -4.09 8.00 -6.77
CA SER A 108 -3.65 8.61 -8.03
C SER A 108 -4.38 9.93 -8.28
N ARG A 109 -3.63 10.95 -8.74
CA ARG A 109 -4.13 12.32 -8.90
C ARG A 109 -3.73 12.89 -10.25
N ALA A 110 -4.41 13.94 -10.66
CA ALA A 110 -3.95 14.81 -11.73
C ALA A 110 -2.58 15.43 -11.39
N PRO A 111 -1.79 15.81 -12.41
CA PRO A 111 -0.63 16.67 -12.24
C PRO A 111 -0.98 17.91 -11.42
N SER A 112 -0.03 18.38 -10.60
CA SER A 112 -0.25 19.58 -9.79
C SER A 112 0.11 20.87 -10.53
N LYS A 113 0.80 20.78 -11.68
CA LYS A 113 1.14 21.85 -12.62
C LYS A 113 0.69 21.40 -14.01
N ASN A 114 0.25 22.32 -14.87
CA ASN A 114 -0.04 22.06 -16.28
C ASN A 114 -0.97 20.85 -16.55
N ALA A 115 -1.94 20.60 -15.65
CA ALA A 115 -2.93 19.55 -15.85
C ALA A 115 -3.91 19.97 -16.94
N ASN A 116 -4.14 19.09 -17.92
CA ASN A 116 -5.11 19.32 -18.98
C ASN A 116 -6.52 18.94 -18.49
N ASN A 117 -7.43 19.93 -18.43
CA ASN A 117 -8.79 19.73 -17.95
C ASN A 117 -9.62 18.75 -18.80
N THR A 118 -9.28 18.55 -20.08
CA THR A 118 -9.92 17.55 -20.94
C THR A 118 -9.73 16.14 -20.40
N TYR A 119 -8.54 15.83 -19.87
CA TYR A 119 -8.22 14.51 -19.30
C TYR A 119 -8.41 14.45 -17.78
N TYR A 120 -8.36 15.60 -17.11
CA TYR A 120 -8.51 15.72 -15.66
C TYR A 120 -9.68 16.66 -15.31
N PRO A 121 -10.94 16.23 -15.50
CA PRO A 121 -12.11 17.11 -15.36
C PRO A 121 -12.35 17.61 -13.93
N ARG A 122 -11.85 16.90 -12.90
CA ARG A 122 -11.88 17.39 -11.50
C ARG A 122 -10.83 18.46 -11.22
N GLY A 123 -9.93 18.75 -12.16
CA GLY A 123 -8.92 19.78 -12.05
C GLY A 123 -7.59 19.33 -11.42
N ARG A 124 -6.66 20.29 -11.36
CA ARG A 124 -5.26 20.10 -10.94
C ARG A 124 -5.14 19.46 -9.55
N GLY A 125 -4.27 18.48 -9.43
CA GLY A 125 -3.94 17.83 -8.14
C GLY A 125 -5.09 17.10 -7.45
N GLN A 126 -6.25 16.94 -8.09
CA GLN A 126 -7.37 16.16 -7.57
C GLN A 126 -7.24 14.68 -7.92
N LEU A 127 -7.87 13.79 -7.14
CA LEU A 127 -7.87 12.35 -7.43
C LEU A 127 -8.44 12.07 -8.81
N THR A 128 -7.84 11.12 -9.56
CA THR A 128 -8.40 10.57 -10.80
C THR A 128 -9.40 9.44 -10.51
N ASP A 129 -10.14 8.96 -11.51
CA ASP A 129 -11.07 7.84 -11.32
C ASP A 129 -10.30 6.57 -10.97
N ARG A 130 -9.13 6.37 -11.59
CA ARG A 130 -8.15 5.37 -11.15
C ARG A 130 -7.78 5.54 -9.68
N GLY A 131 -7.56 6.78 -9.24
CA GLY A 131 -7.27 7.11 -7.85
C GLY A 131 -8.40 6.72 -6.89
N TYR A 132 -9.66 7.02 -7.22
CA TYR A 132 -10.83 6.60 -6.45
C TYR A 132 -10.97 5.07 -6.43
N ASN A 133 -10.87 4.42 -7.58
CA ASN A 133 -11.00 2.97 -7.72
C ASN A 133 -9.95 2.24 -6.88
N HIS A 134 -8.66 2.58 -7.04
CA HIS A 134 -7.59 1.93 -6.29
C HIS A 134 -7.68 2.17 -4.78
N SER A 135 -8.14 3.36 -4.37
CA SER A 135 -8.38 3.67 -2.97
C SER A 135 -9.53 2.82 -2.40
N PHE A 136 -10.60 2.63 -3.17
CA PHE A 136 -11.68 1.72 -2.81
C PHE A 136 -11.21 0.27 -2.71
N MET A 137 -10.39 -0.20 -3.65
CA MET A 137 -9.81 -1.54 -3.63
C MET A 137 -8.88 -1.76 -2.44
N LEU A 138 -8.08 -0.76 -2.05
CA LEU A 138 -7.35 -0.77 -0.79
C LEU A 138 -8.31 -0.94 0.40
N GLY A 139 -9.44 -0.24 0.38
CA GLY A 139 -10.51 -0.43 1.37
C GLY A 139 -11.03 -1.88 1.42
N ARG A 140 -11.26 -2.52 0.27
CA ARG A 140 -11.68 -3.94 0.19
C ARG A 140 -10.64 -4.87 0.79
N PHE A 141 -9.36 -4.63 0.50
CA PHE A 141 -8.25 -5.36 1.09
C PHE A 141 -8.25 -5.23 2.64
N LEU A 142 -8.37 -4.00 3.15
CA LEU A 142 -8.41 -3.74 4.59
C LEU A 142 -9.67 -4.33 5.25
N LYS A 143 -10.82 -4.36 4.56
CA LYS A 143 -12.03 -5.06 5.01
C LYS A 143 -11.73 -6.52 5.28
N LYS A 144 -11.19 -7.23 4.28
CA LYS A 144 -10.84 -8.66 4.40
C LYS A 144 -9.86 -8.87 5.55
N ARG A 145 -8.87 -7.99 5.69
CA ARG A 145 -7.78 -8.12 6.67
C ARG A 145 -8.19 -7.88 8.12
N TYR A 146 -9.11 -6.94 8.38
CA TYR A 146 -9.42 -6.48 9.74
C TYR A 146 -10.88 -6.66 10.15
N VAL A 147 -11.84 -6.47 9.22
CA VAL A 147 -13.26 -6.71 9.51
C VAL A 147 -13.58 -8.20 9.36
N GLY A 148 -13.12 -8.83 8.27
CA GLY A 148 -13.35 -10.25 7.98
C GLY A 148 -12.73 -11.22 9.00
N THR A 149 -11.78 -10.75 9.80
CA THR A 149 -11.16 -11.52 10.91
C THR A 149 -11.85 -11.28 12.26
N GLY A 150 -12.84 -10.39 12.32
CA GLY A 150 -13.50 -9.97 13.56
C GLY A 150 -12.68 -9.02 14.45
N PHE A 151 -11.51 -8.57 13.99
CA PHE A 151 -10.71 -7.61 14.75
C PHE A 151 -11.41 -6.24 14.87
N LEU A 152 -11.96 -5.76 13.76
CA LEU A 152 -12.86 -4.60 13.72
C LEU A 152 -14.31 -5.06 13.54
N SER A 153 -15.24 -4.32 14.14
CA SER A 153 -16.67 -4.55 14.00
C SER A 153 -17.14 -4.21 12.58
N ASP A 154 -17.99 -5.07 11.99
CA ASP A 154 -18.62 -4.81 10.68
C ASP A 154 -19.56 -3.60 10.71
N PHE A 155 -20.15 -3.28 11.86
CA PHE A 155 -21.00 -2.10 12.05
C PHE A 155 -20.27 -0.75 12.01
N MET A 156 -18.94 -0.73 11.81
CA MET A 156 -18.09 0.46 11.90
C MET A 156 -18.31 1.23 13.20
N LYS A 157 -17.51 0.94 14.22
CA LYS A 157 -17.57 1.65 15.49
C LYS A 157 -16.51 2.75 15.52
N PRO A 158 -16.89 4.03 15.63
CA PRO A 158 -15.92 5.10 15.83
C PRO A 158 -15.04 4.91 17.07
N SER A 159 -15.52 4.21 18.12
CA SER A 159 -14.72 3.88 19.30
C SER A 159 -13.55 2.92 19.02
N GLU A 160 -13.61 2.14 17.94
CA GLU A 160 -12.55 1.19 17.57
C GLU A 160 -11.50 1.82 16.65
N MET A 161 -11.78 2.97 16.04
CA MET A 161 -10.94 3.51 14.99
C MET A 161 -10.84 5.03 14.93
N GLU A 162 -9.67 5.51 14.50
CA GLU A 162 -9.40 6.92 14.29
C GLU A 162 -8.78 7.10 12.90
N TRP A 163 -9.33 8.05 12.14
CA TRP A 163 -8.88 8.37 10.78
C TRP A 163 -8.32 9.77 10.78
N ARG A 164 -7.00 9.89 10.65
CA ARG A 164 -6.25 11.13 10.79
C ARG A 164 -5.52 11.48 9.49
N PHE A 165 -5.93 12.57 8.83
CA PHE A 165 -5.51 12.87 7.46
C PHE A 165 -5.02 14.32 7.33
N ARG A 166 -4.15 14.54 6.34
CA ARG A 166 -3.83 15.87 5.81
C ARG A 166 -5.11 16.62 5.42
N ALA A 167 -5.22 17.89 5.79
CA ALA A 167 -6.26 18.81 5.33
C ALA A 167 -6.06 19.24 3.85
N VAL A 168 -6.07 18.27 2.94
CA VAL A 168 -6.02 18.49 1.49
C VAL A 168 -7.04 17.58 0.83
N GLU A 169 -7.84 18.11 -0.09
CA GLU A 169 -9.00 17.44 -0.68
C GLU A 169 -8.71 16.03 -1.19
N ARG A 170 -7.63 15.82 -1.96
CA ARG A 170 -7.25 14.48 -2.44
C ARG A 170 -6.97 13.46 -1.33
N CYS A 171 -6.45 13.90 -0.18
CA CYS A 171 -6.21 13.01 0.96
C CYS A 171 -7.53 12.62 1.62
N LEU A 172 -8.45 13.56 1.77
CA LEU A 172 -9.78 13.31 2.33
C LEU A 172 -10.63 12.46 1.40
N ALA A 173 -10.59 12.71 0.10
CA ALA A 173 -11.25 11.89 -0.90
C ALA A 173 -10.70 10.44 -0.92
N THR A 174 -9.37 10.27 -0.75
CA THR A 174 -8.75 8.94 -0.61
C THR A 174 -9.28 8.25 0.64
N ALA A 175 -9.31 8.94 1.78
CA ALA A 175 -9.85 8.42 3.03
C ALA A 175 -11.28 7.92 2.87
N SER A 176 -12.15 8.75 2.27
CA SER A 176 -13.54 8.43 2.00
C SER A 176 -13.70 7.20 1.10
N ALA A 177 -12.86 7.08 0.05
CA ALA A 177 -12.89 5.92 -0.84
C ALA A 177 -12.43 4.63 -0.15
N VAL A 178 -11.34 4.69 0.64
CA VAL A 178 -10.87 3.54 1.43
C VAL A 178 -11.92 3.13 2.47
N ALA A 179 -12.49 4.08 3.19
CA ALA A 179 -13.55 3.84 4.17
C ALA A 179 -14.80 3.23 3.53
N ALA A 180 -15.18 3.71 2.34
CA ALA A 180 -16.26 3.13 1.56
C ALA A 180 -15.97 1.66 1.22
N GLY A 181 -14.76 1.34 0.75
CA GLY A 181 -14.35 -0.04 0.47
C GLY A 181 -14.37 -0.93 1.72
N MET A 182 -14.06 -0.36 2.89
CA MET A 182 -14.07 -1.10 4.15
C MET A 182 -15.49 -1.40 4.66
N PHE A 183 -16.40 -0.43 4.64
CA PHE A 183 -17.62 -0.51 5.45
C PHE A 183 -18.92 -0.37 4.68
N LYS A 184 -18.94 0.25 3.49
CA LYS A 184 -20.19 0.35 2.73
C LYS A 184 -20.64 -1.02 2.23
N THR A 185 -21.95 -1.23 2.33
CA THR A 185 -22.68 -2.38 1.77
C THR A 185 -23.92 -1.86 1.05
N GLU A 186 -24.63 -2.71 0.31
CA GLU A 186 -25.88 -2.33 -0.35
C GLU A 186 -26.95 -1.86 0.65
N GLU A 187 -26.92 -2.39 1.87
CA GLU A 187 -27.85 -2.02 2.95
C GLU A 187 -27.41 -0.74 3.70
N ARG A 188 -26.14 -0.35 3.57
CA ARG A 188 -25.51 0.75 4.34
C ARG A 188 -24.76 1.74 3.43
N LYS A 189 -25.38 2.17 2.33
CA LYS A 189 -24.76 3.02 1.30
C LYS A 189 -24.32 4.40 1.80
N TRP A 190 -25.00 4.92 2.82
CA TRP A 190 -24.75 6.22 3.48
C TRP A 190 -23.66 6.16 4.57
N LEU A 191 -23.17 4.98 4.92
CA LEU A 191 -22.17 4.83 5.98
C LEU A 191 -20.86 5.54 5.61
N THR A 192 -20.36 6.34 6.54
CA THR A 192 -19.08 7.06 6.43
C THR A 192 -18.30 6.94 7.74
N VAL A 193 -16.97 6.99 7.65
CA VAL A 193 -16.12 7.05 8.85
C VAL A 193 -15.86 8.52 9.22
N PRO A 194 -15.82 8.88 10.50
CA PRO A 194 -15.35 10.21 10.91
C PRO A 194 -13.89 10.41 10.52
N ILE A 195 -13.60 11.38 9.65
CA ILE A 195 -12.25 11.75 9.24
C ILE A 195 -11.87 13.06 9.93
N THR A 196 -10.72 13.08 10.59
CA THR A 196 -10.21 14.25 11.31
C THR A 196 -8.95 14.80 10.64
N THR A 197 -8.82 16.13 10.67
CA THR A 197 -7.67 16.86 10.14
C THR A 197 -7.30 18.01 11.07
N ASN A 198 -6.07 18.53 10.98
CA ASN A 198 -5.70 19.79 11.62
C ASN A 198 -5.53 20.81 10.51
N HIS A 199 -5.69 22.08 10.84
CA HIS A 199 -5.31 23.16 9.95
C HIS A 199 -3.85 22.99 9.50
N ALA A 200 -3.57 23.27 8.23
CA ALA A 200 -2.30 22.95 7.60
C ALA A 200 -1.09 23.56 8.34
N ASN A 201 -1.23 24.77 8.88
CA ASN A 201 -0.19 25.46 9.66
C ASN A 201 0.04 24.86 11.07
N GLN A 202 -0.91 24.11 11.60
CA GLN A 202 -0.84 23.48 12.93
C GLN A 202 -0.53 21.98 12.86
N ASP A 203 -0.56 21.38 11.67
CA ASP A 203 -0.37 19.94 11.48
C ASP A 203 1.11 19.53 11.49
N LYS A 204 1.74 19.56 12.66
CA LYS A 204 3.12 19.09 12.84
C LYS A 204 3.29 17.57 12.65
N LEU A 205 2.19 16.83 12.56
CA LEU A 205 2.19 15.37 12.47
C LEU A 205 2.25 14.90 11.01
N LEU A 206 1.39 15.43 10.15
CA LEU A 206 1.25 14.97 8.76
C LEU A 206 1.65 16.03 7.74
N ASN A 207 1.79 17.30 8.12
CA ASN A 207 2.28 18.37 7.26
C ASN A 207 3.74 18.69 7.56
N THR A 208 4.65 18.04 6.83
CA THR A 208 6.10 18.29 6.93
C THR A 208 6.65 18.86 5.63
N PRO A 209 7.81 19.56 5.63
CA PRO A 209 8.55 19.95 6.84
C PRO A 209 7.77 21.01 7.62
N VAL A 210 8.03 21.12 8.91
CA VAL A 210 7.57 22.28 9.68
C VAL A 210 8.26 23.50 9.10
N HIS A 211 7.49 24.50 8.66
CA HIS A 211 8.03 25.75 8.12
C HIS A 211 8.75 26.54 9.23
N SER A 212 9.74 27.36 8.83
CA SER A 212 10.50 28.24 9.74
C SER A 212 11.22 27.45 10.84
N CYS A 213 12.07 26.52 10.42
CA CYS A 213 12.81 25.66 11.34
C CYS A 213 14.30 25.69 10.99
N ASP A 214 15.06 26.52 11.69
CA ASP A 214 16.48 26.80 11.40
C ASP A 214 17.34 25.54 11.35
N ILE A 215 17.07 24.56 12.22
CA ILE A 215 17.81 23.29 12.23
C ILE A 215 17.50 22.47 10.96
N PHE A 216 16.26 22.47 10.50
CA PHE A 216 15.88 21.81 9.25
C PHE A 216 16.49 22.53 8.05
N GLU A 217 16.45 23.86 8.03
CA GLU A 217 17.04 24.69 6.96
C GLU A 217 18.54 24.50 6.88
N SER A 218 19.27 24.60 8.00
CA SER A 218 20.71 24.31 8.07
C SER A 218 21.05 22.86 7.64
N ALA A 219 20.20 21.88 8.00
CA ALA A 219 20.40 20.51 7.55
C ALA A 219 20.18 20.33 6.05
N MET A 220 19.22 21.07 5.46
CA MET A 220 18.98 21.08 4.02
C MET A 220 20.09 21.81 3.26
N GLU A 221 20.56 22.95 3.75
CA GLU A 221 21.69 23.70 3.21
C GLU A 221 22.97 22.84 3.24
N LYS A 222 23.27 22.18 4.35
CA LYS A 222 24.40 21.24 4.42
C LYS A 222 24.24 20.06 3.45
N ALA A 223 23.01 19.60 3.20
CA ALA A 223 22.74 18.51 2.26
C ALA A 223 22.81 18.96 0.80
N CYS A 224 22.54 20.23 0.51
CA CYS A 224 22.57 20.82 -0.81
C CYS A 224 22.98 22.31 -0.72
N PRO A 225 24.29 22.61 -0.62
CA PRO A 225 24.78 23.97 -0.35
C PRO A 225 24.40 25.00 -1.43
N ASN A 226 24.24 24.55 -2.66
CA ASN A 226 23.90 25.42 -3.79
C ASN A 226 22.42 25.78 -3.86
N LEU A 227 21.57 25.25 -2.96
CA LEU A 227 20.11 25.40 -3.03
C LEU A 227 19.65 26.86 -2.91
N GLU A 228 20.26 27.63 -2.02
CA GLU A 228 19.90 29.04 -1.76
C GLU A 228 20.85 30.03 -2.44
N ALA A 229 21.98 29.55 -2.94
CA ALA A 229 23.00 30.40 -3.56
C ALA A 229 22.58 30.97 -4.92
N ASP A 230 21.58 30.37 -5.59
CA ASP A 230 21.21 30.71 -6.96
C ASP A 230 19.69 30.81 -7.13
N ASN A 231 19.17 32.03 -7.07
CA ASN A 231 17.74 32.33 -7.27
C ASN A 231 17.30 32.18 -8.74
N HIS A 232 18.22 32.00 -9.70
CA HIS A 232 17.90 31.90 -11.13
C HIS A 232 17.80 30.45 -11.62
N ARG A 233 18.38 29.49 -10.89
CA ARG A 233 18.27 28.07 -11.23
C ARG A 233 17.04 27.42 -10.61
N ASP A 234 16.48 26.44 -11.32
CA ASP A 234 15.37 25.63 -10.84
C ASP A 234 15.78 24.85 -9.57
N GLU A 235 15.08 25.05 -8.45
CA GLU A 235 15.28 24.31 -7.18
C GLU A 235 15.41 22.80 -7.42
N SER A 236 14.58 22.26 -8.33
CA SER A 236 14.59 20.84 -8.66
C SER A 236 15.85 20.38 -9.39
N ALA A 237 16.42 21.22 -10.27
CA ALA A 237 17.69 20.94 -10.95
C ALA A 237 18.86 20.93 -9.96
N ILE A 238 18.93 21.94 -9.10
CA ILE A 238 19.97 22.01 -8.05
C ILE A 238 19.89 20.80 -7.12
N MET A 239 18.68 20.44 -6.66
CA MET A 239 18.48 19.27 -5.82
C MET A 239 18.86 17.95 -6.51
N TYR A 240 18.63 17.84 -7.82
CA TYR A 240 19.03 16.67 -8.58
C TYR A 240 20.56 16.56 -8.70
N GLU A 241 21.25 17.67 -8.96
CA GLU A 241 22.72 17.75 -8.92
C GLU A 241 23.27 17.39 -7.52
N CYS A 242 22.69 17.95 -6.46
CA CYS A 242 23.05 17.65 -5.07
C CYS A 242 22.82 16.18 -4.69
N ALA A 243 21.92 15.48 -5.38
CA ALA A 243 21.74 14.03 -5.24
C ALA A 243 22.86 13.23 -5.95
N GLY A 244 23.88 13.89 -6.48
CA GLY A 244 24.99 13.29 -7.23
C GLY A 244 24.55 12.79 -8.61
N SER A 245 23.48 13.34 -9.17
CA SER A 245 22.85 12.85 -10.41
C SER A 245 22.98 13.88 -11.54
N ASN A 246 23.21 13.42 -12.76
CA ASN A 246 23.49 14.26 -13.93
C ASN A 246 23.07 13.62 -15.28
N HIS A 247 22.02 12.77 -15.26
CA HIS A 247 21.62 12.03 -16.46
C HIS A 247 21.17 12.96 -17.60
N PRO A 248 21.58 12.72 -18.87
CA PRO A 248 21.25 13.60 -20.01
C PRO A 248 19.75 13.76 -20.31
N ILE A 249 18.89 12.90 -19.76
CA ILE A 249 17.44 12.99 -19.95
C ILE A 249 16.89 14.37 -19.57
N PHE A 250 17.42 14.98 -18.50
CA PHE A 250 16.99 16.30 -18.03
C PHE A 250 17.63 17.48 -18.77
N GLN A 251 18.44 17.21 -19.80
CA GLN A 251 18.79 18.22 -20.81
C GLN A 251 17.68 18.37 -21.86
N LYS A 252 16.82 17.35 -22.01
CA LYS A 252 15.72 17.34 -22.98
C LYS A 252 14.37 17.72 -22.37
N ILE A 253 14.19 17.48 -21.07
CA ILE A 253 12.95 17.79 -20.33
C ILE A 253 13.28 18.43 -18.98
N SER A 254 12.37 19.27 -18.47
CA SER A 254 12.51 19.80 -17.11
C SER A 254 12.22 18.71 -16.07
N ILE A 255 12.98 18.72 -14.97
CA ILE A 255 12.72 17.86 -13.80
C ILE A 255 11.33 18.14 -13.23
N ASP A 256 10.88 19.40 -13.27
CA ASP A 256 9.59 19.82 -12.74
C ASP A 256 8.38 19.26 -13.52
N ASP A 257 8.57 18.95 -14.80
CA ASP A 257 7.54 18.33 -15.64
C ASP A 257 7.46 16.80 -15.49
N SER A 258 8.45 16.19 -14.81
CA SER A 258 8.47 14.73 -14.61
C SER A 258 7.25 14.23 -13.84
N ASP A 259 6.78 14.94 -12.79
CA ASP A 259 5.52 14.57 -12.09
C ASP A 259 4.34 14.54 -13.06
N LYS A 260 4.27 15.52 -13.98
CA LYS A 260 3.21 15.59 -14.96
C LYS A 260 3.28 14.40 -15.91
N TYR A 261 4.42 14.17 -16.55
CA TYR A 261 4.58 13.08 -17.51
C TYR A 261 4.34 11.70 -16.87
N ILE A 262 4.82 11.48 -15.65
CA ILE A 262 4.58 10.23 -14.91
C ILE A 262 3.09 10.06 -14.58
N ASN A 263 2.39 11.12 -14.20
CA ASN A 263 0.95 11.05 -13.94
C ASN A 263 0.17 10.82 -15.25
N ASP A 264 0.53 11.52 -16.33
CA ASP A 264 -0.14 11.40 -17.63
C ASP A 264 0.00 9.97 -18.18
N TYR A 265 1.22 9.45 -18.25
CA TYR A 265 1.49 8.08 -18.66
C TYR A 265 0.70 7.07 -17.82
N LYS A 266 0.74 7.21 -16.48
CA LYS A 266 0.01 6.30 -15.58
C LYS A 266 -1.50 6.44 -15.65
N ASN A 267 -2.06 7.54 -16.14
CA ASN A 267 -3.51 7.70 -16.30
C ASN A 267 -3.95 7.51 -17.76
N ASN A 268 -3.11 6.92 -18.62
CA ASN A 268 -3.38 6.70 -20.04
C ASN A 268 -3.71 8.00 -20.80
N VAL A 269 -3.14 9.11 -20.36
CA VAL A 269 -3.22 10.40 -21.06
C VAL A 269 -2.09 10.42 -22.10
N PRO A 270 -2.37 10.82 -23.36
CA PRO A 270 -1.34 10.90 -24.39
C PRO A 270 -0.14 11.74 -23.94
N VAL A 271 1.05 11.17 -24.11
CA VAL A 271 2.35 11.83 -23.89
C VAL A 271 3.17 11.75 -25.18
N PRO A 272 4.15 12.65 -25.41
CA PRO A 272 5.05 12.52 -26.56
C PRO A 272 5.77 11.17 -26.59
N ASP A 273 6.04 10.63 -27.78
CA ASP A 273 6.68 9.30 -27.94
C ASP A 273 8.01 9.21 -27.18
N PHE A 274 8.83 10.25 -27.26
CA PHE A 274 10.07 10.35 -26.47
C PHE A 274 9.86 10.14 -24.97
N ILE A 275 8.77 10.67 -24.40
CA ILE A 275 8.42 10.47 -22.99
C ILE A 275 7.99 9.03 -22.74
N CYS A 276 7.17 8.46 -23.63
CA CYS A 276 6.70 7.08 -23.55
C CYS A 276 7.89 6.11 -23.54
N GLU A 277 8.82 6.27 -24.48
CA GLU A 277 10.03 5.44 -24.65
C GLU A 277 11.01 5.55 -23.47
N ASN A 278 11.04 6.70 -22.79
CA ASN A 278 12.00 6.98 -21.71
C ASN A 278 11.34 7.02 -20.33
N ILE A 279 10.08 6.58 -20.18
CA ILE A 279 9.31 6.80 -18.94
C ILE A 279 9.93 6.12 -17.72
N GLU A 280 10.57 4.97 -17.90
CA GLU A 280 11.25 4.23 -16.83
C GLU A 280 12.46 5.02 -16.33
N VAL A 281 13.32 5.48 -17.24
CA VAL A 281 14.49 6.31 -16.93
C VAL A 281 14.07 7.65 -16.31
N ILE A 282 13.05 8.32 -16.86
CA ILE A 282 12.50 9.56 -16.31
C ILE A 282 12.01 9.33 -14.88
N SER A 283 11.29 8.23 -14.65
CA SER A 283 10.77 7.89 -13.32
C SER A 283 11.90 7.63 -12.32
N GLU A 284 12.91 6.85 -12.72
CA GLU A 284 14.06 6.53 -11.87
C GLU A 284 14.87 7.78 -11.50
N GLU A 285 15.24 8.60 -12.50
CA GLU A 285 16.02 9.82 -12.28
C GLU A 285 15.23 10.87 -11.48
N TYR A 286 13.93 11.02 -11.75
CA TYR A 286 13.06 11.88 -10.95
C TYR A 286 12.98 11.43 -9.49
N MET A 287 13.03 10.12 -9.22
CA MET A 287 13.05 9.60 -7.86
C MET A 287 14.33 9.95 -7.10
N LYS A 288 15.49 10.12 -7.76
CA LYS A 288 16.74 10.57 -7.10
C LYS A 288 16.58 11.98 -6.52
N TYR A 289 16.03 12.91 -7.31
CA TYR A 289 15.63 14.24 -6.85
C TYR A 289 14.66 14.16 -5.66
N ARG A 290 13.59 13.36 -5.81
CA ARG A 290 12.56 13.24 -4.77
C ARG A 290 13.11 12.64 -3.47
N ASN A 291 14.03 11.69 -3.58
CA ASN A 291 14.68 11.05 -2.45
C ASN A 291 15.45 12.08 -1.62
N LEU A 292 16.31 12.90 -2.25
CA LEU A 292 17.02 13.96 -1.53
C LEU A 292 16.05 14.98 -0.93
N LYS A 293 15.06 15.43 -1.70
CA LYS A 293 14.04 16.39 -1.23
C LYS A 293 13.29 15.87 0.00
N ASN A 294 13.07 14.55 0.08
CA ASN A 294 12.44 13.88 1.22
C ASN A 294 13.43 13.50 2.34
N GLY A 295 14.71 13.84 2.20
CA GLY A 295 15.75 13.56 3.18
C GLY A 295 16.26 12.12 3.17
N ILE A 296 15.90 11.29 2.19
CA ILE A 296 16.42 9.91 2.11
C ILE A 296 17.94 9.94 2.05
N GLY A 297 18.59 9.15 2.90
CA GLY A 297 20.05 9.18 3.10
C GLY A 297 20.57 10.30 4.00
N LYS A 298 19.68 11.16 4.55
CA LYS A 298 20.02 12.27 5.45
C LYS A 298 19.23 12.15 6.76
N PRO A 299 19.76 11.44 7.78
CA PRO A 299 19.02 11.10 9.01
C PRO A 299 18.40 12.30 9.75
N VAL A 300 19.11 13.43 9.81
CA VAL A 300 18.60 14.66 10.44
C VAL A 300 17.34 15.14 9.72
N ILE A 301 17.35 15.21 8.39
CA ILE A 301 16.20 15.64 7.58
C ILE A 301 15.04 14.65 7.73
N ILE A 302 15.30 13.34 7.72
CA ILE A 302 14.26 12.31 7.97
C ILE A 302 13.61 12.51 9.34
N LYS A 303 14.42 12.78 10.38
CA LYS A 303 13.91 13.02 11.73
C LYS A 303 13.03 14.26 11.79
N PHE A 304 13.38 15.36 11.13
CA PHE A 304 12.51 16.54 11.03
C PHE A 304 11.24 16.29 10.22
N ARG A 305 11.30 15.46 9.18
CA ARG A 305 10.17 15.19 8.29
C ARG A 305 9.18 14.14 8.81
N PHE A 306 9.66 13.17 9.57
CA PHE A 306 8.86 12.01 9.96
C PHE A 306 9.01 11.66 11.44
N GLY A 307 9.93 12.27 12.19
CA GLY A 307 10.20 11.94 13.58
C GLY A 307 8.97 12.06 14.47
N VAL A 308 8.19 13.14 14.34
CA VAL A 308 6.92 13.32 15.07
C VAL A 308 5.92 12.21 14.74
N LEU A 309 5.84 11.82 13.46
CA LEU A 309 4.98 10.72 13.03
C LEU A 309 5.45 9.39 13.63
N ILE A 310 6.73 9.04 13.50
CA ILE A 310 7.29 7.79 14.02
C ILE A 310 7.14 7.71 15.56
N ASP A 311 7.42 8.81 16.26
CA ASP A 311 7.23 8.92 17.71
C ASP A 311 5.75 8.72 18.08
N THR A 312 4.84 9.35 17.36
CA THR A 312 3.39 9.16 17.54
C THR A 312 2.98 7.71 17.30
N LEU A 313 3.51 7.02 16.28
CA LEU A 313 3.23 5.61 16.05
C LEU A 313 3.74 4.75 17.22
N LEU A 314 4.95 5.01 17.71
CA LEU A 314 5.51 4.29 18.85
C LEU A 314 4.68 4.49 20.12
N GLU A 315 4.26 5.72 20.42
CA GLU A 315 3.42 6.02 21.59
C GLU A 315 2.03 5.39 21.51
N ASN A 316 1.44 5.33 20.31
CA ASN A 316 0.19 4.60 20.10
C ASN A 316 0.35 3.09 20.39
N LEU A 317 1.47 2.48 19.98
CA LEU A 317 1.75 1.07 20.26
C LEU A 317 1.92 0.81 21.76
N LYS A 318 2.70 1.66 22.46
CA LYS A 318 2.87 1.58 23.92
C LYS A 318 1.56 1.76 24.66
N THR A 319 0.73 2.70 24.23
CA THR A 319 -0.60 2.97 24.80
C THR A 319 -1.52 1.77 24.63
N ALA A 320 -1.59 1.20 23.42
CA ALA A 320 -2.37 0.00 23.15
C ALA A 320 -1.90 -1.20 23.97
N TRP A 321 -0.58 -1.38 24.11
CA TRP A 321 0.00 -2.43 24.96
C TRP A 321 -0.39 -2.27 26.43
N THR A 322 -0.26 -1.05 26.96
CA THR A 322 -0.61 -0.73 28.36
C THR A 322 -2.09 -0.96 28.63
N ASN A 323 -2.97 -0.50 27.73
CA ASN A 323 -4.41 -0.73 27.85
C ASN A 323 -4.76 -2.22 27.79
N ASN A 324 -4.09 -2.98 26.92
CA ASN A 324 -4.28 -4.43 26.81
C ASN A 324 -3.86 -5.15 28.10
N LEU A 325 -2.74 -4.79 28.73
CA LEU A 325 -2.33 -5.35 30.02
C LEU A 325 -3.33 -5.04 31.14
N ALA A 326 -3.94 -3.85 31.11
CA ALA A 326 -4.96 -3.43 32.06
C ALA A 326 -6.38 -3.95 31.74
N ASN A 327 -6.55 -4.79 30.69
CA ASN A 327 -7.86 -5.23 30.18
C ASN A 327 -8.84 -4.07 29.90
N LYS A 328 -8.32 -2.91 29.50
CA LYS A 328 -9.10 -1.72 29.19
C LYS A 328 -9.47 -1.72 27.70
N GLU A 329 -10.71 -1.37 27.38
CA GLU A 329 -11.11 -1.13 26.00
C GLU A 329 -10.30 0.05 25.42
N SER A 330 -9.74 -0.13 24.24
CA SER A 330 -8.91 0.86 23.59
C SER A 330 -9.19 0.92 22.09
N LEU A 331 -8.74 2.02 21.49
CA LEU A 331 -8.63 2.14 20.04
C LEU A 331 -7.91 0.91 19.48
N LYS A 332 -8.42 0.36 18.38
CA LYS A 332 -7.87 -0.85 17.72
C LYS A 332 -7.18 -0.50 16.41
N PHE A 333 -7.67 0.53 15.72
CA PHE A 333 -7.24 0.80 14.36
C PHE A 333 -7.03 2.29 14.12
N LYS A 334 -5.81 2.69 13.78
CA LYS A 334 -5.51 4.09 13.50
C LYS A 334 -4.96 4.26 12.10
N VAL A 335 -5.65 5.06 11.29
CA VAL A 335 -5.35 5.28 9.89
C VAL A 335 -4.74 6.66 9.69
N TYR A 336 -3.63 6.71 8.97
CA TYR A 336 -2.98 7.94 8.57
C TYR A 336 -2.86 8.03 7.05
N SER A 337 -3.09 9.23 6.52
CA SER A 337 -2.59 9.56 5.19
C SER A 337 -1.79 10.85 5.17
N THR A 338 -0.60 10.75 4.59
CA THR A 338 0.35 11.83 4.42
C THR A 338 0.43 12.21 2.95
N LEU A 339 0.73 13.47 2.66
CA LEU A 339 1.43 13.81 1.42
C LEU A 339 2.90 13.77 1.75
N VAL A 340 3.67 13.11 0.90
CA VAL A 340 5.09 13.40 0.80
C VAL A 340 5.22 14.61 -0.15
N LEU A 341 4.97 15.80 0.40
CA LEU A 341 5.35 17.15 -0.07
C LEU A 341 4.77 17.80 -1.35
N LYS A 342 4.24 19.02 -1.16
CA LYS A 342 4.56 20.24 -1.93
C LYS A 342 4.77 21.39 -0.93
N LYS A 343 5.67 22.34 -1.23
CA LYS A 343 5.81 23.62 -0.50
C LYS A 343 4.47 24.37 -0.63
N ASN A 344 3.94 24.93 0.47
CA ASN A 344 2.82 25.86 0.38
C ASN A 344 3.26 27.03 -0.51
N GLN A 345 2.65 27.19 -1.67
CA GLN A 345 2.58 28.49 -2.34
C GLN A 345 1.51 29.29 -1.61
N THR A 346 1.83 29.78 -0.42
CA THR A 346 1.08 30.88 0.17
C THR A 346 1.65 32.17 -0.41
N THR A 347 0.86 32.79 -1.29
CA THR A 347 0.82 34.22 -1.60
C THR A 347 2.15 34.91 -1.91
N MET A 348 2.50 34.97 -3.19
CA MET A 348 2.88 36.26 -3.77
C MET A 348 1.57 36.90 -4.24
N GLN A 349 1.15 37.93 -3.53
CA GLN A 349 0.23 38.94 -4.08
C GLN A 349 1.05 39.88 -4.97
#